data_AF-A0A4V1XXF8-F1
#
_entry.id   AF-A0A4V1XXF8-F1
#
_cell.length_a   1.000
_cell.length_b   1.000
_cell.length_c   1.000
_cell.angle_alpha   90.00
_cell.angle_beta   90.00
_cell.angle_gamma   90.00
#
_symmetry.space_group_name_H-M   'P 1'
#
loop_
_entity.id
_entity.type
_entity.pdbx_description
1 polymer ?
#
loop_
_entity_poly.entity_id
_entity_poly.type
_entity_poly.pdbx_seq_one_letter_code
_entity_poly.pdbx_strand_id
1 'polypeptide(L)'
;MKDLWIRLGMDPNSKDTWTQWPINLPPRNHFDLPEFAPRVWAAICELVGGEDRLRPSCRDWSDALVVNLGSATHEGKQVTHKDLKSWHVDGDAFVHYLDSPEQSVLIIPLFTDVLHNGGPTIICPERLKKVPKRLFDHPEGASPDLFPCGHVYFREEGHTGWADNAAATSKEVVEATGKVGDVYLLHPLMLHTTSRNELRHVRVIANPSAIMKEPDRLYRTDGNHSLVERKTIRAFLKPARVRIMEQMEKEAEERSALMSPSNETTDNA
;
A
#
# COMPACT_ATOMS: atom_id res chain seq x y z
N MET A 1 17.11 -13.90 -2.74
CA MET A 1 18.17 -13.32 -3.60
C MET A 1 19.13 -14.35 -4.20
N LYS A 2 19.69 -15.31 -3.44
CA LYS A 2 20.64 -16.31 -3.98
C LYS A 2 20.08 -17.15 -5.14
N ASP A 3 18.78 -17.45 -5.13
CA ASP A 3 18.09 -18.26 -6.13
C ASP A 3 17.25 -17.45 -7.13
N LEU A 4 17.43 -16.12 -7.18
CA LEU A 4 16.61 -15.21 -7.99
C LEU A 4 16.55 -15.64 -9.46
N TRP A 5 17.70 -15.86 -10.09
CA TRP A 5 17.77 -16.20 -11.51
C TRP A 5 17.22 -17.60 -11.82
N ILE A 6 17.37 -18.54 -10.89
CA ILE A 6 16.76 -19.86 -10.97
C ILE A 6 15.23 -19.73 -10.92
N ARG A 7 14.69 -18.86 -10.05
CA ARG A 7 13.26 -18.55 -9.97
C ARG A 7 12.72 -17.89 -11.22
N LEU A 8 13.50 -16.97 -11.80
CA LEU A 8 13.15 -16.28 -13.04
C LEU A 8 13.23 -17.18 -14.26
N GLY A 9 14.07 -18.23 -14.23
CA GLY A 9 14.38 -19.03 -15.41
C GLY A 9 15.12 -18.22 -16.49
N MET A 10 15.90 -17.20 -16.07
CA MET A 10 16.59 -16.24 -16.95
C MET A 10 18.09 -16.19 -16.60
N ASP A 11 18.91 -15.70 -17.54
CA ASP A 11 20.35 -15.55 -17.34
C ASP A 11 20.70 -14.12 -16.89
N PRO A 12 21.38 -13.93 -15.73
CA PRO A 12 21.86 -12.62 -15.31
C PRO A 12 22.74 -11.89 -16.32
N ASN A 13 23.46 -12.64 -17.15
CA ASN A 13 24.46 -12.10 -18.07
C ASN A 13 23.94 -11.97 -19.51
N SER A 14 22.70 -12.38 -19.77
CA SER A 14 22.08 -12.27 -21.09
C SER A 14 20.72 -11.59 -20.98
N LYS A 15 20.71 -10.27 -21.19
CA LYS A 15 19.47 -9.47 -21.11
C LYS A 15 18.41 -9.93 -22.12
N ASP A 16 18.79 -10.59 -23.21
CA ASP A 16 17.85 -11.12 -24.20
C ASP A 16 16.94 -12.21 -23.63
N THR A 17 17.32 -12.82 -22.50
CA THR A 17 16.47 -13.74 -21.74
C THR A 17 15.45 -13.02 -20.86
N TRP A 18 15.58 -11.70 -20.64
CA TRP A 18 14.70 -10.91 -19.78
C TRP A 18 13.45 -10.47 -20.54
N THR A 19 12.50 -11.40 -20.67
CA THR A 19 11.36 -11.28 -21.58
C THR A 19 10.02 -11.01 -20.90
N GLN A 20 9.97 -10.98 -19.55
CA GLN A 20 8.73 -10.83 -18.79
C GLN A 20 8.68 -9.51 -18.04
N TRP A 21 7.51 -8.88 -18.05
CA TRP A 21 7.18 -7.70 -17.23
C TRP A 21 5.65 -7.53 -17.14
N PRO A 22 5.06 -7.28 -15.95
CA PRO A 22 5.68 -7.31 -14.61
C PRO A 22 6.00 -8.75 -14.14
N ILE A 23 6.87 -8.90 -13.13
CA ILE A 23 7.23 -10.20 -12.55
C ILE A 23 7.00 -10.17 -11.03
N ASN A 24 6.06 -10.98 -10.55
CA ASN A 24 5.85 -11.25 -9.13
C ASN A 24 6.28 -12.68 -8.83
N LEU A 25 7.29 -12.86 -7.98
CA LEU A 25 7.76 -14.17 -7.57
C LEU A 25 7.10 -14.56 -6.24
N PRO A 26 6.47 -15.75 -6.15
CA PRO A 26 5.83 -16.19 -4.91
C PRO A 26 6.86 -16.47 -3.81
N PRO A 27 6.47 -16.40 -2.53
CA PRO A 27 7.37 -16.63 -1.41
C PRO A 27 7.89 -18.07 -1.38
N ARG A 28 9.12 -18.24 -0.90
CA ARG A 28 9.77 -19.53 -0.62
C ARG A 28 10.42 -19.58 0.75
N ASN A 29 10.88 -18.43 1.24
CA ASN A 29 11.55 -18.28 2.52
C ASN A 29 10.79 -17.26 3.37
N HIS A 30 10.80 -17.51 4.67
CA HIS A 30 10.11 -16.71 5.68
C HIS A 30 11.10 -16.31 6.79
N PHE A 31 10.89 -15.13 7.36
CA PHE A 31 11.78 -14.48 8.30
C PHE A 31 10.96 -13.75 9.36
N ASP A 32 11.36 -13.86 10.63
CA ASP A 32 10.77 -13.05 11.69
C ASP A 32 11.30 -11.62 11.58
N LEU A 33 10.45 -10.68 11.18
CA LEU A 33 10.79 -9.28 10.92
C LEU A 33 11.46 -8.58 12.11
N PRO A 34 11.02 -8.77 13.37
CA PRO A 34 11.69 -8.16 14.53
C PRO A 34 13.14 -8.62 14.72
N GLU A 35 13.46 -9.86 14.33
CA GLU A 35 14.84 -10.37 14.34
C GLU A 35 15.62 -9.94 13.09
N PHE A 36 15.01 -10.05 11.92
CA PHE A 36 15.65 -9.81 10.63
C PHE A 36 15.93 -8.32 10.36
N ALA A 37 14.96 -7.45 10.65
CA ALA A 37 15.07 -6.01 10.46
C ALA A 37 14.45 -5.23 11.64
N PRO A 38 15.06 -5.28 12.84
CA PRO A 38 14.52 -4.70 14.08
C PRO A 38 14.19 -3.21 13.97
N ARG A 39 14.98 -2.45 13.20
CA ARG A 39 14.76 -1.02 12.96
C ARG A 39 13.48 -0.76 12.16
N VAL A 40 13.17 -1.63 11.20
CA VAL A 40 11.95 -1.54 10.39
C VAL A 40 10.75 -1.88 11.25
N TRP A 41 10.82 -2.96 12.03
CA TRP A 41 9.77 -3.34 12.98
C TRP A 41 9.44 -2.20 13.96
N ALA A 42 10.46 -1.64 14.62
CA ALA A 42 10.29 -0.55 15.56
C ALA A 42 9.60 0.67 14.92
N ALA A 43 10.00 1.04 13.69
CA ALA A 43 9.39 2.14 12.96
C ALA A 43 7.93 1.86 12.58
N ILE A 44 7.59 0.63 12.17
CA ILE A 44 6.21 0.23 11.91
C ILE A 44 5.37 0.37 13.19
N CYS A 45 5.86 -0.18 14.31
CA CYS A 45 5.18 -0.10 15.61
C CYS A 45 4.95 1.36 16.04
N GLU A 46 5.92 2.24 15.85
CA GLU A 46 5.77 3.67 16.13
C GLU A 46 4.68 4.32 15.24
N LEU A 47 4.68 4.00 13.94
CA LEU A 47 3.73 4.57 12.98
C LEU A 47 2.28 4.20 13.31
N VAL A 48 2.04 2.96 13.71
CA VAL A 48 0.69 2.42 14.01
C VAL A 48 0.28 2.61 15.47
N GLY A 49 1.20 3.05 16.34
CA GLY A 49 0.92 3.37 17.74
C GLY A 49 0.97 2.17 18.68
N GLY A 50 1.80 1.17 18.39
CA GLY A 50 2.07 0.02 19.27
C GLY A 50 2.06 -1.33 18.54
N GLU A 51 2.96 -2.23 18.96
CA GLU A 51 3.00 -3.62 18.46
C GLU A 51 1.71 -4.38 18.77
N ASP A 52 1.08 -4.08 19.91
CA ASP A 52 -0.16 -4.70 20.36
C ASP A 52 -1.34 -4.46 19.41
N ARG A 53 -1.26 -3.45 18.53
CA ARG A 53 -2.27 -3.13 17.51
C ARG A 53 -2.10 -3.91 16.21
N LEU A 54 -0.93 -4.51 15.98
CA LEU A 54 -0.63 -5.27 14.75
C LEU A 54 -1.05 -6.73 14.86
N ARG A 55 -1.51 -7.31 13.75
CA ARG A 55 -1.70 -8.77 13.69
C ARG A 55 -0.36 -9.49 13.84
N PRO A 56 -0.30 -10.63 14.56
CA PRO A 56 0.93 -11.42 14.70
C PRO A 56 1.56 -11.81 13.36
N SER A 57 0.74 -12.00 12.31
CA SER A 57 1.22 -12.29 10.95
C SER A 57 2.11 -11.21 10.35
N CYS A 58 2.08 -9.96 10.85
CA CYS A 58 2.96 -8.89 10.37
C CYS A 58 4.44 -9.16 10.68
N ARG A 59 4.72 -10.07 11.62
CA ARG A 59 6.07 -10.52 11.92
C ARG A 59 6.62 -11.44 10.84
N ASP A 60 5.77 -12.14 10.12
CA ASP A 60 6.18 -13.10 9.09
C ASP A 60 6.44 -12.37 7.77
N TRP A 61 7.70 -12.04 7.52
CA TRP A 61 8.14 -11.50 6.23
C TRP A 61 8.64 -12.62 5.35
N SER A 62 8.36 -12.51 4.05
CA SER A 62 8.80 -13.51 3.08
C SER A 62 9.59 -12.88 1.94
N ASP A 63 10.22 -13.72 1.13
CA ASP A 63 10.82 -13.33 -0.14
C ASP A 63 9.83 -13.42 -1.31
N ALA A 64 8.59 -12.99 -1.09
CA ALA A 64 7.70 -12.61 -2.19
C ALA A 64 8.27 -11.35 -2.85
N LEU A 65 8.78 -11.46 -4.08
CA LEU A 65 9.57 -10.40 -4.72
C LEU A 65 8.84 -9.81 -5.92
N VAL A 66 8.90 -8.49 -6.05
CA VAL A 66 8.48 -7.75 -7.23
C VAL A 66 9.74 -7.38 -8.02
N VAL A 67 9.91 -8.01 -9.18
CA VAL A 67 11.09 -7.87 -10.03
C VAL A 67 10.74 -7.03 -11.26
N ASN A 68 11.58 -6.02 -11.53
CA ASN A 68 11.49 -5.21 -12.73
C ASN A 68 12.84 -5.24 -13.45
N LEU A 69 12.91 -5.98 -14.56
CA LEU A 69 14.12 -6.11 -15.37
C LEU A 69 14.20 -5.07 -16.51
N GLY A 70 13.12 -4.30 -16.71
CA GLY A 70 12.93 -3.49 -17.90
C GLY A 70 12.64 -4.31 -19.14
N SER A 71 12.51 -3.64 -20.28
CA SER A 71 12.36 -4.30 -21.58
C SER A 71 13.15 -3.57 -22.65
N ALA A 72 13.62 -4.30 -23.66
CA ALA A 72 14.35 -3.72 -24.79
C ALA A 72 13.54 -2.60 -25.50
N THR A 73 12.20 -2.71 -25.50
CA THR A 73 11.32 -1.70 -26.09
C THR A 73 11.40 -0.34 -25.40
N HIS A 74 11.70 -0.30 -24.10
CA HIS A 74 11.71 0.92 -23.29
C HIS A 74 13.12 1.35 -22.84
N GLU A 75 14.16 0.58 -23.16
CA GLU A 75 15.54 0.89 -22.82
C GLU A 75 15.95 2.25 -23.42
N GLY A 76 16.40 3.17 -22.57
CA GLY A 76 16.77 4.55 -22.94
C GLY A 76 15.60 5.49 -23.30
N LYS A 77 14.34 5.07 -23.13
CA LYS A 77 13.17 5.90 -23.47
C LYS A 77 12.50 6.49 -22.23
N GLN A 78 12.80 7.76 -22.00
CA GLN A 78 12.22 8.54 -20.90
C GLN A 78 10.70 8.61 -20.96
N VAL A 79 10.07 8.41 -19.82
CA VAL A 79 8.64 8.62 -19.61
C VAL A 79 8.41 9.66 -18.51
N THR A 80 7.46 10.55 -18.72
CA THR A 80 7.07 11.49 -17.67
C THR A 80 6.02 10.86 -16.77
N HIS A 81 5.89 11.32 -15.53
CA HIS A 81 4.87 10.80 -14.61
C HIS A 81 3.43 10.99 -15.11
N LYS A 82 3.22 11.96 -16.01
CA LYS A 82 1.92 12.22 -16.65
C LYS A 82 1.51 11.11 -17.62
N ASP A 83 2.49 10.42 -18.18
CA ASP A 83 2.29 9.34 -19.14
C ASP A 83 2.27 7.96 -18.47
N LEU A 84 2.63 7.89 -17.17
CA LEU A 84 2.47 6.69 -16.37
C LEU A 84 0.99 6.38 -16.13
N LYS A 85 0.69 5.08 -16.07
CA LYS A 85 -0.64 4.50 -15.88
C LYS A 85 -0.63 3.57 -14.67
N SER A 86 -1.77 2.95 -14.40
CA SER A 86 -1.91 1.99 -13.29
C SER A 86 -1.55 2.62 -11.96
N TRP A 87 -1.95 3.88 -11.74
CA TRP A 87 -1.85 4.49 -10.43
C TRP A 87 -2.90 3.89 -9.49
N HIS A 88 -2.48 3.49 -8.29
CA HIS A 88 -3.34 2.79 -7.33
C HIS A 88 -2.88 3.06 -5.88
N VAL A 89 -3.67 2.54 -4.94
CA VAL A 89 -3.24 2.24 -3.57
C VAL A 89 -3.25 0.72 -3.40
N ASP A 90 -2.23 0.14 -2.77
CA ASP A 90 -2.09 -1.33 -2.68
C ASP A 90 -3.25 -1.95 -1.88
N GLY A 91 -3.86 -3.03 -2.38
CA GLY A 91 -4.92 -3.72 -1.65
C GLY A 91 -5.82 -4.65 -2.45
N ASP A 92 -5.30 -5.33 -3.48
CA ASP A 92 -6.08 -6.11 -4.45
C ASP A 92 -6.95 -7.23 -3.81
N ALA A 93 -6.59 -7.66 -2.61
CA ALA A 93 -7.29 -8.70 -1.86
C ALA A 93 -8.49 -8.22 -1.03
N PHE A 94 -8.77 -6.91 -0.97
CA PHE A 94 -9.84 -6.35 -0.15
C PHE A 94 -10.47 -5.09 -0.77
N VAL A 95 -11.58 -4.63 -0.17
CA VAL A 95 -12.24 -3.38 -0.56
C VAL A 95 -11.71 -2.26 0.32
N HIS A 96 -11.27 -1.17 -0.30
CA HIS A 96 -10.75 -0.01 0.43
C HIS A 96 -11.87 0.80 1.07
N TYR A 97 -11.77 0.94 2.38
CA TYR A 97 -12.48 1.94 3.17
C TYR A 97 -11.48 2.94 3.74
N LEU A 98 -12.00 4.05 4.27
CA LEU A 98 -11.15 5.08 4.87
C LEU A 98 -10.36 4.56 6.09
N ASP A 99 -10.88 3.53 6.76
CA ASP A 99 -10.40 2.94 8.02
C ASP A 99 -9.92 1.48 7.87
N SER A 100 -9.72 0.98 6.65
CA SER A 100 -9.35 -0.42 6.37
C SER A 100 -8.18 -0.91 7.23
N PRO A 101 -8.35 -1.97 8.05
CA PRO A 101 -7.26 -2.56 8.83
C PRO A 101 -6.31 -3.44 8.03
N GLU A 102 -6.71 -3.86 6.82
CA GLU A 102 -5.97 -4.81 5.98
C GLU A 102 -4.60 -4.27 5.54
N GLN A 103 -4.44 -2.95 5.52
CA GLN A 103 -3.17 -2.29 5.23
C GLN A 103 -3.10 -0.93 5.92
N SER A 104 -2.24 -0.81 6.94
CA SER A 104 -2.01 0.44 7.68
C SER A 104 -0.63 1.04 7.46
N VAL A 105 0.32 0.28 6.91
CA VAL A 105 1.60 0.80 6.39
C VAL A 105 1.97 -0.05 5.18
N LEU A 106 2.19 0.59 4.03
CA LEU A 106 2.80 -0.05 2.87
C LEU A 106 4.31 0.02 3.01
N ILE A 107 5.01 -1.10 2.85
CA ILE A 107 6.43 -1.21 3.14
C ILE A 107 7.17 -1.66 1.88
N ILE A 108 8.19 -0.93 1.45
CA ILE A 108 8.97 -1.27 0.24
C ILE A 108 10.45 -1.42 0.61
N PRO A 109 10.91 -2.63 0.99
CA PRO A 109 12.32 -2.92 1.13
C PRO A 109 12.99 -3.09 -0.24
N LEU A 110 14.17 -2.47 -0.39
CA LEU A 110 14.99 -2.56 -1.61
C LEU A 110 16.01 -3.69 -1.49
N PHE A 111 15.91 -4.69 -2.38
CA PHE A 111 16.87 -5.82 -2.44
C PHE A 111 17.97 -5.63 -3.49
N THR A 112 17.90 -4.54 -4.25
CA THR A 112 18.94 -4.03 -5.14
C THR A 112 18.99 -2.51 -4.99
N ASP A 113 20.06 -1.89 -5.47
CA ASP A 113 20.04 -0.44 -5.69
C ASP A 113 18.92 -0.09 -6.68
N VAL A 114 18.21 1.00 -6.40
CA VAL A 114 17.14 1.51 -7.25
C VAL A 114 17.52 2.92 -7.67
N LEU A 115 17.91 3.05 -8.93
CA LEU A 115 18.37 4.30 -9.53
C LEU A 115 17.22 5.05 -10.18
N HIS A 116 17.41 6.37 -10.36
CA HIS A 116 16.58 7.14 -11.29
C HIS A 116 16.55 6.47 -12.66
N ASN A 117 15.36 6.39 -13.29
CA ASN A 117 15.08 5.63 -14.52
C ASN A 117 15.33 4.11 -14.43
N GLY A 118 15.73 3.58 -13.27
CA GLY A 118 15.95 2.15 -12.99
C GLY A 118 14.68 1.40 -12.57
N GLY A 119 13.50 1.93 -12.90
CA GLY A 119 12.21 1.37 -12.50
C GLY A 119 11.81 1.58 -11.04
N PRO A 120 12.10 2.72 -10.38
CA PRO A 120 11.60 2.98 -9.02
C PRO A 120 10.07 2.93 -8.94
N THR A 121 9.55 2.63 -7.75
CA THR A 121 8.15 2.97 -7.46
C THR A 121 8.02 4.49 -7.44
N ILE A 122 7.01 5.02 -8.10
CA ILE A 122 6.71 6.46 -8.13
C ILE A 122 5.56 6.70 -7.17
N ILE A 123 5.78 7.55 -6.17
CA ILE A 123 4.76 7.91 -5.18
C ILE A 123 4.26 9.34 -5.40
N CYS A 124 3.03 9.61 -5.01
CA CYS A 124 2.39 10.91 -5.18
C CYS A 124 1.93 11.51 -3.83
N PRO A 125 2.87 12.06 -3.01
CA PRO A 125 2.55 12.58 -1.68
C PRO A 125 1.50 13.71 -1.69
N GLU A 126 1.43 14.49 -2.77
CA GLU A 126 0.42 15.55 -2.94
C GLU A 126 -1.02 15.00 -2.85
N ARG A 127 -1.22 13.73 -3.24
CA ARG A 127 -2.54 13.08 -3.30
C ARG A 127 -3.00 12.47 -1.99
N LEU A 128 -2.16 12.45 -0.95
CA LEU A 128 -2.58 12.15 0.42
C LEU A 128 -3.59 13.14 1.02
N LYS A 129 -3.94 14.23 0.30
CA LYS A 129 -5.06 15.12 0.65
C LYS A 129 -6.36 14.79 -0.08
N LYS A 130 -6.28 14.02 -1.17
CA LYS A 130 -7.42 13.72 -2.05
C LYS A 130 -7.90 12.27 -1.91
N VAL A 131 -6.99 11.31 -1.74
CA VAL A 131 -7.35 9.89 -1.59
C VAL A 131 -8.22 9.65 -0.35
N PRO A 132 -7.86 10.15 0.86
CA PRO A 132 -8.74 9.99 2.03
C PRO A 132 -10.12 10.61 1.80
N LYS A 133 -10.18 11.78 1.15
CA LYS A 133 -11.45 12.41 0.78
C LYS A 133 -12.26 11.57 -0.21
N ARG A 134 -11.61 10.96 -1.19
CA ARG A 134 -12.27 10.06 -2.16
C ARG A 134 -12.94 8.90 -1.42
N LEU A 135 -12.24 8.24 -0.50
CA LEU A 135 -12.83 7.14 0.28
C LEU A 135 -13.91 7.62 1.24
N PHE A 136 -13.76 8.80 1.84
CA PHE A 136 -14.81 9.40 2.66
C PHE A 136 -16.10 9.70 1.89
N ASP A 137 -15.97 10.20 0.65
CA ASP A 137 -17.11 10.51 -0.21
C ASP A 137 -17.75 9.24 -0.81
N HIS A 138 -17.11 8.07 -0.64
CA HIS A 138 -17.55 6.77 -1.15
C HIS A 138 -17.55 5.71 -0.03
N PRO A 139 -18.45 5.83 0.96
CA PRO A 139 -18.52 4.91 2.10
C PRO A 139 -18.87 3.47 1.69
N GLU A 140 -19.40 3.26 0.50
CA GLU A 140 -19.59 1.94 -0.11
C GLU A 140 -18.28 1.18 -0.35
N GLY A 141 -17.15 1.89 -0.32
CA GLY A 141 -15.80 1.36 -0.55
C GLY A 141 -15.34 1.54 -1.99
N ALA A 142 -14.06 1.31 -2.24
CA ALA A 142 -13.44 1.45 -3.55
C ALA A 142 -12.43 0.33 -3.85
N SER A 143 -12.14 0.13 -5.13
CA SER A 143 -11.05 -0.73 -5.61
C SER A 143 -9.68 -0.07 -5.40
N PRO A 144 -8.56 -0.80 -5.57
CA PRO A 144 -7.19 -0.24 -5.57
C PRO A 144 -7.01 0.97 -6.51
N ASP A 145 -7.65 0.93 -7.68
CA ASP A 145 -7.67 2.00 -8.68
C ASP A 145 -8.63 3.17 -8.31
N LEU A 146 -9.26 3.10 -7.14
CA LEU A 146 -10.20 4.07 -6.57
C LEU A 146 -11.52 4.24 -7.36
N PHE A 147 -11.95 3.17 -8.02
CA PHE A 147 -13.32 3.04 -8.52
C PHE A 147 -14.26 2.67 -7.35
N PRO A 148 -15.37 3.38 -7.13
CA PRO A 148 -16.31 3.04 -6.06
C PRO A 148 -17.01 1.70 -6.31
N CYS A 149 -17.47 1.05 -5.24
CA CYS A 149 -18.35 -0.11 -5.32
C CYS A 149 -19.56 0.19 -6.23
N GLY A 150 -19.84 -0.71 -7.18
CA GLY A 150 -20.91 -0.54 -8.17
C GLY A 150 -20.46 0.13 -9.48
N HIS A 151 -19.23 0.64 -9.55
CA HIS A 151 -18.64 1.06 -10.83
C HIS A 151 -18.32 -0.17 -11.71
N VAL A 152 -18.46 -0.03 -13.03
CA VAL A 152 -18.26 -1.15 -13.98
C VAL A 152 -16.85 -1.77 -13.91
N TYR A 153 -15.83 -0.93 -13.67
CA TYR A 153 -14.43 -1.35 -13.53
C TYR A 153 -14.03 -1.64 -12.08
N PHE A 154 -14.97 -1.79 -11.14
CA PHE A 154 -14.62 -2.02 -9.73
C PHE A 154 -13.80 -3.30 -9.52
N ARG A 155 -14.05 -4.35 -10.30
CA ARG A 155 -13.36 -5.66 -10.23
C ARG A 155 -12.31 -5.85 -11.32
N GLU A 156 -12.02 -4.81 -12.09
CA GLU A 156 -11.07 -4.87 -13.21
C GLU A 156 -9.86 -4.00 -12.88
N GLU A 157 -8.66 -4.52 -13.10
CA GLU A 157 -7.40 -3.81 -12.86
C GLU A 157 -6.91 -3.11 -14.13
N GLY A 158 -6.16 -2.01 -13.95
CA GLY A 158 -5.44 -1.36 -15.04
C GLY A 158 -6.31 -0.45 -15.91
N HIS A 159 -7.50 -0.10 -15.45
CA HIS A 159 -8.36 0.86 -16.12
C HIS A 159 -8.00 2.29 -15.74
N THR A 160 -7.82 3.14 -16.74
CA THR A 160 -7.62 4.57 -16.49
C THR A 160 -8.87 5.17 -15.84
N GLY A 161 -8.68 5.72 -14.64
CA GLY A 161 -9.76 6.22 -13.81
C GLY A 161 -9.39 7.44 -13.01
N TRP A 162 -10.02 7.55 -11.83
CA TRP A 162 -9.77 8.67 -10.93
C TRP A 162 -8.30 8.74 -10.50
N ALA A 163 -7.68 7.60 -10.19
CA ALA A 163 -6.31 7.51 -9.69
C ALA A 163 -5.27 8.04 -10.70
N ASP A 164 -5.30 7.55 -11.95
CA ASP A 164 -4.46 8.05 -13.05
C ASP A 164 -4.64 9.57 -13.27
N ASN A 165 -5.89 10.04 -13.33
CA ASN A 165 -6.19 11.46 -13.52
C ASN A 165 -5.71 12.32 -12.35
N ALA A 166 -5.85 11.81 -11.12
CA ALA A 166 -5.34 12.45 -9.94
C ALA A 166 -3.81 12.58 -10.04
N ALA A 167 -3.10 11.52 -10.39
CA ALA A 167 -1.65 11.57 -10.51
C ALA A 167 -1.15 12.47 -11.65
N ALA A 168 -1.78 12.41 -12.83
CA ALA A 168 -1.42 13.23 -13.99
C ALA A 168 -1.55 14.74 -13.75
N THR A 169 -2.47 15.14 -12.85
CA THR A 169 -2.66 16.54 -12.43
C THR A 169 -1.76 16.95 -11.25
N SER A 170 -0.90 16.05 -10.75
CA SER A 170 0.05 16.37 -9.66
C SER A 170 1.17 17.24 -10.18
N LYS A 171 1.59 18.23 -9.40
CA LYS A 171 2.70 19.11 -9.80
C LYS A 171 4.03 18.37 -9.71
N GLU A 172 4.16 17.50 -8.71
CA GLU A 172 5.36 16.72 -8.46
C GLU A 172 4.99 15.31 -7.99
N VAL A 173 5.89 14.38 -8.29
CA VAL A 173 5.92 13.01 -7.80
C VAL A 173 7.31 12.72 -7.26
N VAL A 174 7.46 11.68 -6.46
CA VAL A 174 8.75 11.30 -5.87
C VAL A 174 9.10 9.89 -6.31
N GLU A 175 10.35 9.68 -6.73
CA GLU A 175 10.87 8.35 -7.02
C GLU A 175 11.39 7.71 -5.74
N ALA A 176 10.95 6.48 -5.46
CA ALA A 176 11.46 5.65 -4.38
C ALA A 176 12.83 5.03 -4.76
N THR A 177 13.83 5.89 -4.93
CA THR A 177 15.22 5.53 -5.25
C THR A 177 16.06 5.37 -3.99
N GLY A 178 17.00 4.44 -3.99
CA GLY A 178 17.80 4.15 -2.81
C GLY A 178 18.82 3.05 -3.06
N LYS A 179 19.51 2.65 -2.00
CA LYS A 179 20.46 1.55 -2.01
C LYS A 179 19.82 0.27 -1.50
N VAL A 180 20.43 -0.86 -1.84
CA VAL A 180 20.07 -2.15 -1.23
C VAL A 180 20.07 -2.04 0.30
N GLY A 181 19.00 -2.50 0.92
CA GLY A 181 18.76 -2.42 2.37
C GLY A 181 17.98 -1.18 2.84
N ASP A 182 17.78 -0.17 1.98
CA ASP A 182 16.84 0.91 2.29
C ASP A 182 15.40 0.39 2.29
N VAL A 183 14.55 1.01 3.12
CA VAL A 183 13.14 0.63 3.26
C VAL A 183 12.28 1.88 3.27
N TYR A 184 11.27 1.93 2.38
CA TYR A 184 10.23 2.93 2.44
C TYR A 184 9.08 2.45 3.31
N LEU A 185 8.65 3.31 4.24
CA LEU A 185 7.41 3.13 5.01
C LEU A 185 6.43 4.20 4.55
N LEU A 186 5.38 3.78 3.88
CA LEU A 186 4.42 4.65 3.21
C LEU A 186 3.07 4.58 3.93
N HIS A 187 2.39 5.73 3.94
CA HIS A 187 1.00 5.80 4.34
C HIS A 187 0.15 4.84 3.46
N PRO A 188 -0.85 4.13 4.00
CA PRO A 188 -1.56 3.08 3.26
C PRO A 188 -2.35 3.63 2.07
N LEU A 189 -2.77 4.90 2.17
CA LEU A 189 -3.44 5.65 1.11
C LEU A 189 -2.47 6.41 0.18
N MET A 190 -1.18 6.07 0.18
CA MET A 190 -0.20 6.68 -0.71
C MET A 190 -0.46 6.23 -2.15
N LEU A 191 -0.99 7.13 -2.97
CA LEU A 191 -1.16 6.89 -4.40
C LEU A 191 0.21 6.69 -5.05
N HIS A 192 0.39 5.59 -5.77
CA HIS A 192 1.66 5.23 -6.37
C HIS A 192 1.49 4.39 -7.64
N THR A 193 2.58 4.20 -8.38
CA THR A 193 2.64 3.32 -9.56
C THR A 193 4.05 2.80 -9.77
N THR A 194 4.20 1.73 -10.55
CA THR A 194 5.50 1.26 -11.04
C THR A 194 5.97 2.13 -12.21
N SER A 195 7.22 2.63 -12.18
CA SER A 195 7.82 3.22 -13.37
C SER A 195 8.42 2.19 -14.33
N ARG A 196 8.73 2.66 -15.54
CA ARG A 196 9.54 1.92 -16.50
C ARG A 196 10.98 1.81 -16.00
N ASN A 197 11.58 0.65 -16.23
CA ASN A 197 13.00 0.45 -16.02
C ASN A 197 13.73 0.66 -17.35
N GLU A 198 14.06 1.92 -17.59
CA GLU A 198 14.67 2.42 -18.83
C GLU A 198 16.17 2.11 -18.88
N LEU A 199 16.80 1.87 -17.73
CA LEU A 199 18.20 1.42 -17.65
C LEU A 199 18.33 -0.08 -17.93
N ARG A 200 17.22 -0.82 -17.83
CA ARG A 200 17.18 -2.29 -17.92
C ARG A 200 18.26 -2.89 -17.01
N HIS A 201 18.24 -2.44 -15.76
CA HIS A 201 19.05 -2.96 -14.65
C HIS A 201 18.17 -3.87 -13.80
N VAL A 202 18.74 -4.80 -13.05
CA VAL A 202 17.91 -5.65 -12.20
C VAL A 202 17.41 -4.85 -11.01
N ARG A 203 16.09 -4.64 -10.94
CA ARG A 203 15.42 -4.02 -9.79
C ARG A 203 14.60 -5.07 -9.04
N VAL A 204 14.91 -5.27 -7.77
CA VAL A 204 14.19 -6.20 -6.89
C VAL A 204 13.74 -5.50 -5.62
N ILE A 205 12.45 -5.58 -5.33
CA ILE A 205 11.83 -5.11 -4.08
C ILE A 205 10.90 -6.19 -3.54
N ALA A 206 10.39 -5.99 -2.34
CA ALA A 206 9.11 -6.56 -1.92
C ALA A 206 8.14 -5.43 -1.59
N ASN A 207 6.86 -5.75 -1.38
CA ASN A 207 5.84 -4.80 -0.94
C ASN A 207 4.94 -5.37 0.18
N PRO A 208 5.50 -5.85 1.31
CA PRO A 208 4.66 -6.29 2.42
C PRO A 208 3.88 -5.13 3.04
N SER A 209 2.83 -5.47 3.77
CA SER A 209 1.96 -4.51 4.46
C SER A 209 1.83 -4.82 5.93
N ALA A 210 1.77 -3.77 6.76
CA ALA A 210 1.38 -3.90 8.16
C ALA A 210 -0.14 -3.96 8.26
N ILE A 211 -0.65 -4.96 8.99
CA ILE A 211 -2.08 -5.26 9.14
C ILE A 211 -2.49 -5.03 10.59
N MET A 212 -3.57 -4.28 10.80
CA MET A 212 -4.10 -3.99 12.13
C MET A 212 -5.05 -5.09 12.60
N LYS A 213 -5.13 -5.27 13.92
CA LYS A 213 -6.14 -6.15 14.54
C LYS A 213 -7.55 -5.59 14.37
N GLU A 214 -7.66 -4.26 14.43
CA GLU A 214 -8.91 -3.50 14.38
C GLU A 214 -8.78 -2.37 13.35
N PRO A 215 -9.90 -1.90 12.75
CA PRO A 215 -9.91 -0.73 11.87
C PRO A 215 -9.25 0.51 12.48
N ASP A 216 -8.69 1.36 11.63
CA ASP A 216 -8.11 2.64 12.05
C ASP A 216 -9.21 3.54 12.66
N ARG A 217 -8.95 4.11 13.83
CA ARG A 217 -9.92 5.01 14.48
C ARG A 217 -9.53 6.44 14.22
N LEU A 218 -10.28 7.12 13.35
CA LEU A 218 -10.05 8.54 13.05
C LEU A 218 -10.74 9.50 14.03
N TYR A 219 -11.42 8.94 15.04
CA TYR A 219 -11.93 9.63 16.20
C TYR A 219 -11.61 8.87 17.48
N ARG A 220 -11.08 9.61 18.46
CA ARG A 220 -10.82 9.15 19.83
C ARG A 220 -11.01 10.31 20.79
N THR A 221 -11.79 10.10 21.85
CA THR A 221 -12.02 11.10 22.90
C THR A 221 -10.76 11.44 23.68
N ASP A 222 -9.85 10.47 23.85
CA ASP A 222 -8.54 10.64 24.50
C ASP A 222 -7.46 11.27 23.59
N GLY A 223 -7.76 11.44 22.29
CA GLY A 223 -6.82 11.98 21.31
C GLY A 223 -5.65 11.05 20.95
N ASN A 224 -5.60 9.82 21.45
CA ASN A 224 -4.48 8.88 21.31
C ASN A 224 -4.44 8.20 19.93
N HIS A 225 -4.31 9.02 18.89
CA HIS A 225 -4.23 8.59 17.50
C HIS A 225 -2.78 8.25 17.12
N SER A 226 -2.60 7.18 16.33
CA SER A 226 -1.35 6.78 15.69
C SER A 226 -0.85 7.85 14.72
N LEU A 227 0.40 7.74 14.24
CA LEU A 227 0.90 8.66 13.21
C LEU A 227 0.13 8.52 11.90
N VAL A 228 -0.26 7.30 11.55
CA VAL A 228 -1.10 7.01 10.37
C VAL A 228 -2.48 7.65 10.53
N GLU A 229 -3.19 7.38 11.63
CA GLU A 229 -4.51 7.97 11.93
C GLU A 229 -4.43 9.52 11.89
N ARG A 230 -3.42 10.11 12.53
CA ARG A 230 -3.20 11.57 12.52
C ARG A 230 -2.94 12.13 11.12
N LYS A 231 -2.21 11.39 10.27
CA LYS A 231 -1.94 11.82 8.89
C LYS A 231 -3.22 11.80 8.06
N THR A 232 -4.05 10.77 8.18
CA THR A 232 -5.37 10.66 7.54
C THR A 232 -6.29 11.79 7.99
N ILE A 233 -6.45 12.02 9.30
CA ILE A 233 -7.28 13.12 9.85
C ILE A 233 -6.84 14.48 9.30
N ARG A 234 -5.51 14.70 9.19
CA ARG A 234 -4.95 15.96 8.70
C ARG A 234 -5.27 16.25 7.23
N ALA A 235 -5.62 15.24 6.43
CA ALA A 235 -6.02 15.40 5.04
C ALA A 235 -7.32 16.21 4.87
N PHE A 236 -8.17 16.22 5.89
CA PHE A 236 -9.48 16.88 5.84
C PHE A 236 -9.45 18.31 6.42
N LEU A 237 -10.38 19.16 5.95
CA LEU A 237 -10.66 20.47 6.56
C LEU A 237 -11.36 20.30 7.92
N LYS A 238 -11.24 21.27 8.84
CA LYS A 238 -11.82 21.19 10.20
C LYS A 238 -13.32 20.78 10.22
N PRO A 239 -14.22 21.38 9.42
CA PRO A 239 -15.64 20.97 9.44
C PRO A 239 -15.85 19.54 8.94
N ALA A 240 -15.07 19.10 7.94
CA ALA A 240 -15.11 17.73 7.45
C ALA A 240 -14.55 16.74 8.49
N ARG A 241 -13.52 17.13 9.25
CA ARG A 241 -13.01 16.33 10.37
C ARG A 241 -14.11 16.07 11.39
N VAL A 242 -14.84 17.11 11.81
CA VAL A 242 -15.94 16.97 12.78
C VAL A 242 -16.98 15.96 12.28
N ARG A 243 -17.43 16.08 11.03
CA ARG A 243 -18.38 15.14 10.42
C ARG A 243 -17.85 13.71 10.34
N ILE A 244 -16.58 13.54 9.96
CA ILE A 244 -15.92 12.22 9.97
C ILE A 244 -15.96 11.64 11.37
N MET A 245 -15.64 12.44 12.39
CA MET A 245 -15.61 11.96 13.77
C MET A 245 -17.01 11.53 14.22
N GLU A 246 -18.03 12.34 13.97
CA GLU A 246 -19.43 12.04 14.28
C GLU A 246 -19.96 10.80 13.53
N GLN A 247 -19.63 10.67 12.24
CA GLN A 247 -20.05 9.53 11.42
C GLN A 247 -19.37 8.24 11.87
N MET A 248 -18.05 8.27 12.07
CA MET A 248 -17.30 7.09 12.49
C MET A 248 -17.63 6.66 13.92
N GLU A 249 -17.96 7.60 14.81
CA GLU A 249 -18.48 7.29 16.16
C GLU A 249 -19.78 6.47 16.03
N LYS A 250 -20.73 6.92 15.22
CA LYS A 250 -21.98 6.22 14.97
C LYS A 250 -21.80 4.84 14.30
N GLU A 251 -20.98 4.76 13.26
CA GLU A 251 -20.71 3.50 12.56
C GLU A 251 -19.97 2.48 13.45
N ALA A 252 -19.08 2.93 14.34
CA ALA A 252 -18.39 2.06 15.29
C ALA A 252 -19.34 1.51 16.37
N GLU A 253 -20.30 2.31 16.83
CA GLU A 253 -21.38 1.86 17.73
C GLU A 253 -22.24 0.79 17.05
N GLU A 254 -22.65 1.01 15.80
CA GLU A 254 -23.45 0.07 15.01
C GLU A 254 -22.69 -1.25 14.74
N ARG A 255 -21.41 -1.19 14.36
CA ARG A 255 -20.56 -2.38 14.16
C ARG A 255 -20.33 -3.15 15.47
N SER A 256 -20.13 -2.47 16.60
CA SER A 256 -19.98 -3.13 17.91
C SER A 256 -21.27 -3.79 18.39
N ALA A 257 -22.43 -3.19 18.11
CA ALA A 257 -23.74 -3.77 18.43
C ALA A 257 -24.00 -5.06 17.63
N LEU A 258 -23.52 -5.13 16.39
CA LEU A 258 -23.62 -6.33 15.53
C LEU A 258 -22.64 -7.46 15.95
N MET A 259 -21.55 -7.13 16.64
CA MET A 259 -20.52 -8.10 17.07
C MET A 259 -20.64 -8.52 18.53
N SER A 260 -21.58 -7.94 19.28
CA SER A 260 -21.87 -8.36 20.66
C SER A 260 -22.70 -9.64 20.65
N PRO A 261 -22.27 -10.75 21.27
CA PRO A 261 -23.10 -11.95 21.35
C PRO A 261 -24.40 -11.59 22.07
N SER A 262 -25.53 -11.93 21.47
CA SER A 262 -26.84 -11.81 22.08
C SER A 262 -26.82 -12.56 23.41
N ASN A 263 -26.73 -11.82 24.52
CA ASN A 263 -27.11 -12.35 25.83
C ASN A 263 -28.63 -12.49 25.83
N GLU A 264 -29.13 -13.54 25.17
CA GLU A 264 -30.42 -14.12 25.52
C GLU A 264 -30.16 -15.35 26.38
N THR A 265 -30.09 -15.09 27.68
CA THR A 265 -30.62 -16.01 28.68
C THR A 265 -32.06 -16.36 28.31
N THR A 266 -32.32 -17.64 28.03
CA THR A 266 -33.59 -18.26 28.42
C THR A 266 -33.32 -19.55 29.18
N ASP A 267 -33.40 -19.40 30.50
CA ASP A 267 -33.78 -20.48 31.41
C ASP A 267 -35.20 -20.98 31.08
N ASN A 268 -35.42 -22.26 31.44
CA ASN A 268 -36.67 -23.00 31.63
C ASN A 268 -37.30 -23.71 30.42
N ALA A 269 -37.05 -25.01 30.30
CA ALA A 269 -37.97 -26.07 30.74
C ALA A 269 -37.28 -27.44 30.76
#